data_AF-A0A1M5T1N4-F1
#
_entry.id   AF-A0A1M5T1N4-F1
#
_cell.length_a   1.000
_cell.length_b   1.000
_cell.length_c   1.000
_cell.angle_alpha   90.00
_cell.angle_beta   90.00
_cell.angle_gamma   90.00
#
_symmetry.space_group_name_H-M   'P 1'
#
loop_
_entity.id
_entity.type
_entity.pdbx_description
1 polymer ?
#
loop_
_entity_poly.entity_id
_entity_poly.type
_entity_poly.pdbx_seq_one_letter_code
_entity_poly.pdbx_strand_id
1 'polypeptide(L)' 'IGDYDGDGKADFLWRHELGARNLVHLMDGTAIKAKGVLRPTDNTWQVAR' A
#
# COMPACT_ATOMS: atom_id res chain seq x y z
N ILE A 1 -4.41 4.05 -7.58
CA ILE A 1 -4.46 5.30 -6.78
C ILE A 1 -5.71 5.20 -5.94
N GLY A 2 -5.63 5.48 -4.65
CA GLY A 2 -6.75 5.37 -3.71
C GLY A 2 -6.37 6.00 -2.38
N ASP A 3 -7.29 6.05 -1.42
CA ASP A 3 -7.01 6.46 -0.04
C ASP A 3 -6.81 5.18 0.79
N TYR A 4 -5.56 4.91 1.19
CA TYR A 4 -5.19 3.65 1.86
C TYR A 4 -4.98 3.81 3.36
N ASP A 5 -4.86 5.03 3.88
CA ASP A 5 -4.77 5.29 5.32
C ASP A 5 -5.98 6.07 5.90
N GLY A 6 -6.94 6.44 5.06
CA GLY A 6 -8.22 7.04 5.45
C GLY A 6 -8.16 8.54 5.73
N ASP A 7 -7.10 9.23 5.28
CA ASP A 7 -6.91 10.66 5.56
C ASP A 7 -7.54 11.59 4.50
N GLY A 8 -8.24 11.02 3.51
CA GLY A 8 -8.93 11.76 2.44
C GLY A 8 -8.00 12.26 1.33
N LYS A 9 -6.72 11.86 1.33
CA LYS A 9 -5.75 12.20 0.28
C LYS A 9 -5.47 11.00 -0.63
N ALA A 10 -4.89 11.29 -1.79
CA ALA A 10 -4.59 10.27 -2.79
C ALA A 10 -3.23 9.61 -2.54
N ASP A 11 -3.26 8.30 -2.31
CA ASP A 11 -2.09 7.44 -2.13
C ASP A 11 -1.79 6.60 -3.38
N PHE A 12 -0.54 6.12 -3.47
CA PHE A 12 -0.06 5.31 -4.58
C PHE A 12 0.23 3.87 -4.17
N LEU A 13 -0.31 2.93 -4.95
CA LEU A 13 0.06 1.52 -4.91
C LEU A 13 0.91 1.20 -6.14
N TRP A 14 2.13 0.75 -5.92
CA TRP A 14 3.04 0.30 -6.95
C TRP A 14 3.04 -1.23 -7.00
N ARG A 15 2.84 -1.80 -8.19
CA ARG A 15 2.88 -3.24 -8.43
C ARG A 15 4.09 -3.57 -9.28
N HIS A 16 4.91 -4.51 -8.82
CA HIS A 16 6.02 -5.08 -9.58
C HIS A 16 5.77 -6.58 -9.81
N GLU A 17 5.17 -6.90 -10.96
CA GLU A 17 4.65 -8.25 -11.25
C GLU A 17 5.76 -9.31 -11.29
N LEU A 18 6.87 -9.03 -11.98
CA LEU A 18 7.98 -9.98 -12.14
C LEU A 18 8.65 -10.37 -10.81
N GLY A 19 8.64 -9.47 -9.83
CA GLY A 19 9.27 -9.70 -8.52
C GLY A 19 8.27 -9.93 -7.38
N ALA A 20 6.98 -10.11 -7.70
CA ALA A 20 5.88 -10.32 -6.75
C ALA A 20 5.92 -9.36 -5.54
N ARG A 21 6.27 -8.08 -5.78
CA ARG A 21 6.41 -7.07 -4.72
C ARG A 21 5.46 -5.91 -4.98
N ASN A 22 4.75 -5.52 -3.92
CA ASN A 22 3.91 -4.33 -3.92
C ASN A 22 4.45 -3.33 -2.90
N LEU A 23 4.37 -2.04 -3.22
CA LEU A 23 4.75 -0.94 -2.34
C LEU A 23 3.57 0.02 -2.22
N VAL A 24 3.34 0.55 -1.03
CA VAL A 24 2.39 1.65 -0.81
C VAL A 24 3.17 2.92 -0.47
N HIS A 25 2.81 4.04 -1.10
CA HIS A 25 3.21 5.39 -0.70
C HIS A 25 1.97 6.11 -0.18
N LEU A 26 1.97 6.42 1.12
CA LEU A 26 1.00 7.29 1.75
C LEU A 26 1.44 8.74 1.52
N MET A 27 0.51 9.62 1.15
CA MET A 27 0.84 10.95 0.64
C MET A 27 0.23 12.08 1.50
N ASP A 28 0.95 13.20 1.57
CA ASP A 28 0.41 14.48 2.00
C ASP A 28 0.51 15.48 0.82
N GLY A 29 -0.55 15.51 0.01
CA GLY A 29 -0.53 16.24 -1.26
C GLY A 29 0.49 15.64 -2.22
N THR A 30 1.55 16.39 -2.53
CA THR A 30 2.64 15.93 -3.41
C THR A 30 3.83 15.34 -2.66
N ALA A 31 3.83 15.38 -1.32
CA ALA A 31 4.90 14.84 -0.49
C ALA A 31 4.59 13.41 -0.03
N ILE A 32 5.61 12.55 0.06
CA ILE A 32 5.47 11.20 0.63
C ILE A 32 5.45 11.32 2.16
N LYS A 33 4.32 10.98 2.78
CA LYS A 33 4.12 10.90 4.24
C LYS A 33 4.76 9.65 4.83
N ALA A 34 4.51 8.49 4.20
CA ALA A 34 5.09 7.22 4.59
C ALA A 34 5.18 6.24 3.40
N LYS A 35 6.00 5.20 3.54
CA LYS A 35 6.11 4.12 2.54
C LYS A 35 6.25 2.77 3.20
N GLY A 36 5.67 1.75 2.58
CA GLY A 36 5.69 0.38 3.10
C GLY A 36 5.75 -0.67 2.00
N VAL A 37 6.36 -1.81 2.32
CA VAL A 37 6.28 -3.01 1.48
C VAL A 37 5.04 -3.79 1.89
N LEU A 38 4.15 -4.03 0.94
CA LEU A 38 3.03 -4.94 1.13
C LEU A 38 3.53 -6.34 0.80
N ARG A 39 3.75 -7.13 1.85
CA ARG A 39 4.12 -8.54 1.70
C ARG A 39 2.93 -9.31 1.13
N PRO A 40 3.15 -10.21 0.16
CA PRO A 40 2.10 -11.10 -0.29
C PRO A 40 1.54 -11.88 0.91
N THR A 41 0.23 -11.92 1.03
CA THR A 41 -0.45 -12.88 1.90
C THR A 41 -0.82 -14.11 1.07
N ASP A 42 -0.94 -15.24 1.73
CA ASP A 42 -1.47 -16.48 1.14
C ASP A 42 -2.77 -16.88 1.86
N ASN A 43 -3.30 -18.06 1.52
CA ASN A 43 -4.56 -18.56 2.06
C ASN A 43 -4.48 -18.96 3.55
N THR A 44 -3.32 -18.81 4.22
CA THR A 44 -3.16 -19.08 5.66
C THR A 44 -3.40 -17.84 6.52
N TRP A 45 -3.31 -16.64 5.94
CA TRP A 45 -3.56 -15.39 6.63
C TRP A 45 -5.06 -15.15 6.82
N GLN A 46 -5.43 -14.61 7.99
CA GLN A 46 -6.79 -14.22 8.31
C GLN A 46 -6.84 -12.75 8.71
N VAL A 47 -7.95 -12.08 8.41
CA VAL A 47 -8.21 -10.74 8.94
C VAL A 47 -8.40 -10.87 10.45
N ALA A 48 -7.58 -10.17 11.23
CA ALA A 48 -7.75 -10.11 12.67
C ALA A 48 -9.05 -9.36 13.01
N ARG A 49 -9.81 -9.88 13.98
CA ARG A 49 -11.03 -9.24 14.49
C ARG A 49 -10.72 -8.33 15.66
#